data_AF-A0A969YRM0-F1
#
_entry.id   AF-A0A969YRM0-F1
#
_cell.length_a   1.000
_cell.length_b   1.000
_cell.length_c   1.000
_cell.angle_alpha   90.00
_cell.angle_beta   90.00
_cell.angle_gamma   90.00
#
_symmetry.space_group_name_H-M   'P 1'
#
loop_
_entity.id
_entity.type
_entity.pdbx_description
1 polymer ?
#
loop_
_entity_poly.entity_id
_entity_poly.type
_entity_poly.pdbx_seq_one_letter_code
_entity_poly.pdbx_strand_id
1 'polypeptide(L)'
;MMRIENGSKVSLEYTLSVDGGVIDSSEGTEPLRYTHGEQQIIPGLEKELTGLMAGDEKSVTVAARDGYGEFDPQALREIPRSLLPRDLQPEIGMTLAVRGPQGQAMPVQITAVDPDTITVDLNHPLAGKTLHFEVKIVSVD
;
A
#
# COMPACT_ATOMS: atom_id res chain seq x y z
N MET A 1 -27.89 -9.58 13.04
CA MET A 1 -26.45 -9.37 12.75
C MET A 1 -26.29 -7.92 12.33
N MET A 2 -25.25 -7.25 12.81
CA MET A 2 -24.92 -5.88 12.39
C MET A 2 -24.30 -5.92 11.00
N ARG A 3 -24.65 -4.92 10.18
CA ARG A 3 -24.04 -4.70 8.87
C ARG A 3 -22.99 -3.62 9.00
N ILE A 4 -21.94 -3.71 8.19
CA ILE A 4 -20.92 -2.67 8.10
C ILE A 4 -21.55 -1.39 7.54
N GLU A 5 -21.44 -0.32 8.30
CA GLU A 5 -21.81 1.05 7.93
C GLU A 5 -20.83 2.05 8.56
N ASN A 6 -20.95 3.34 8.25
CA ASN A 6 -20.04 4.36 8.80
C ASN A 6 -20.07 4.34 10.34
N GLY A 7 -18.88 4.28 10.95
CA GLY A 7 -18.68 4.19 12.39
C GLY A 7 -18.62 2.76 12.94
N SER A 8 -18.94 1.73 12.14
CA SER A 8 -18.76 0.35 12.54
C SER A 8 -17.28 0.04 12.80
N LYS A 9 -17.00 -0.69 13.88
CA LYS A 9 -15.69 -1.29 14.12
C LYS A 9 -15.68 -2.66 13.49
N VAL A 10 -14.78 -2.87 12.55
CA VAL A 10 -14.73 -4.09 11.75
C VAL A 10 -13.41 -4.79 11.97
N SER A 11 -13.49 -6.09 12.20
CA SER A 11 -12.35 -6.99 12.21
C SER A 11 -12.43 -7.87 10.96
N LEU A 12 -11.40 -7.91 10.13
CA LEU A 12 -11.37 -8.74 8.93
C LEU A 12 -10.05 -9.51 8.79
N GLU A 13 -10.16 -10.71 8.25
CA GLU A 13 -9.01 -11.43 7.69
C GLU A 13 -8.94 -11.13 6.19
N TYR A 14 -7.73 -11.04 5.65
CA TYR A 14 -7.53 -10.82 4.23
C TYR A 14 -6.29 -11.50 3.67
N THR A 15 -6.32 -11.74 2.37
CA THR A 15 -5.14 -12.04 1.55
C THR A 15 -5.13 -11.09 0.36
N LEU A 16 -4.04 -10.35 0.18
CA LEU A 16 -3.81 -9.44 -0.92
C LEU A 16 -2.88 -10.09 -1.95
N SER A 17 -3.37 -10.17 -3.19
CA SER A 17 -2.60 -10.60 -4.35
C SER A 17 -2.50 -9.51 -5.41
N VAL A 18 -1.35 -9.46 -6.08
CA VAL A 18 -1.06 -8.55 -7.20
C VAL A 18 -0.32 -9.34 -8.28
N ASP A 19 -0.69 -9.18 -9.55
CA ASP A 19 -0.06 -9.85 -10.69
C ASP A 19 0.04 -11.39 -10.52
N GLY A 20 -0.92 -12.00 -9.80
CA GLY A 20 -1.00 -13.44 -9.54
C GLY A 20 -0.15 -13.95 -8.36
N GLY A 21 0.56 -13.09 -7.64
CA GLY A 21 1.32 -13.43 -6.43
C GLY A 21 0.73 -12.81 -5.17
N VAL A 22 0.75 -13.55 -4.05
CA VAL A 22 0.38 -13.03 -2.73
C VAL A 22 1.47 -12.06 -2.26
N ILE A 23 1.06 -10.85 -1.91
CA ILE A 23 1.95 -9.77 -1.44
C ILE A 23 1.82 -9.55 0.06
N ASP A 24 0.61 -9.73 0.61
CA ASP A 24 0.34 -9.56 2.03
C ASP A 24 -0.84 -10.44 2.46
N SER A 25 -0.89 -10.81 3.74
CA SER A 25 -1.98 -11.59 4.32
C SER A 25 -2.02 -11.44 5.83
N SER A 26 -3.24 -11.47 6.39
CA SER A 26 -3.44 -11.57 7.84
C SER A 26 -3.53 -13.03 8.33
N GLU A 27 -3.32 -14.03 7.45
CA GLU A 27 -3.37 -15.44 7.82
C GLU A 27 -2.28 -15.74 8.88
N GLY A 28 -2.69 -16.33 10.01
CA GLY A 28 -1.78 -16.66 11.10
C GLY A 28 -1.38 -15.47 12.00
N THR A 29 -1.94 -14.27 11.77
CA THR A 29 -1.76 -13.09 12.62
C THR A 29 -3.08 -12.62 13.22
N GLU A 30 -3.08 -11.53 14.00
CA GLU A 30 -4.33 -10.90 14.40
C GLU A 30 -5.07 -10.33 13.18
N PRO A 31 -6.40 -10.45 13.11
CA PRO A 31 -7.19 -9.84 12.06
C PRO A 31 -6.99 -8.32 12.00
N LEU A 32 -7.03 -7.75 10.80
CA LEU A 32 -6.98 -6.32 10.60
C LEU A 32 -8.22 -5.67 11.21
N ARG A 33 -8.02 -4.67 12.06
CA ARG A 33 -9.11 -3.90 12.67
C ARG A 33 -9.10 -2.47 12.14
N TYR A 34 -10.27 -1.99 11.77
CA TYR A 34 -10.46 -0.62 11.31
C TYR A 34 -11.85 -0.07 11.70
N THR A 35 -11.98 1.25 11.71
CA THR A 35 -13.28 1.92 11.79
C THR A 35 -13.75 2.32 10.39
N HIS A 36 -14.93 1.85 10.01
CA HIS A 36 -15.48 2.11 8.69
C HIS A 36 -15.87 3.57 8.50
N GLY A 37 -15.43 4.17 7.40
CA GLY A 37 -15.63 5.58 7.06
C GLY A 37 -14.58 6.52 7.66
N GLU A 38 -13.59 6.01 8.39
CA GLU A 38 -12.47 6.80 8.94
C GLU A 38 -11.21 6.79 8.06
N GLN A 39 -11.30 6.25 6.83
CA GLN A 39 -10.18 6.21 5.85
C GLN A 39 -8.93 5.50 6.38
N GLN A 40 -9.12 4.50 7.25
CA GLN A 40 -8.04 3.69 7.82
C GLN A 40 -7.55 2.58 6.86
N ILE A 41 -8.36 2.25 5.85
CA ILE A 41 -8.00 1.34 4.76
C ILE A 41 -8.24 2.03 3.41
N ILE A 42 -7.73 1.44 2.32
CA ILE A 42 -7.91 1.99 0.97
C ILE A 42 -9.40 2.10 0.59
N PRO A 43 -9.81 3.20 -0.06
CA PRO A 43 -11.22 3.53 -0.25
C PRO A 43 -11.97 2.51 -1.11
N GLY A 44 -11.29 1.91 -2.10
CA GLY A 44 -11.88 0.88 -2.95
C GLY A 44 -12.19 -0.41 -2.18
N LEU A 45 -11.38 -0.77 -1.20
CA LEU A 45 -11.68 -1.91 -0.32
C LEU A 45 -12.83 -1.56 0.61
N GLU A 46 -12.75 -0.43 1.31
CA GLU A 46 -13.78 0.02 2.27
C GLU A 46 -15.18 0.03 1.63
N LYS A 47 -15.30 0.63 0.45
CA LYS A 47 -16.56 0.67 -0.31
C LYS A 47 -17.16 -0.72 -0.55
N GLU A 48 -16.32 -1.70 -0.86
CA GLU A 48 -16.75 -3.05 -1.20
C GLU A 48 -17.13 -3.88 0.03
N LEU A 49 -16.74 -3.46 1.24
CA LEU A 49 -17.14 -4.09 2.51
C LEU A 49 -18.46 -3.56 3.06
N THR A 50 -18.97 -2.43 2.55
CA THR A 50 -20.23 -1.83 3.02
C THR A 50 -21.38 -2.85 2.93
N GLY A 51 -22.14 -2.99 4.01
CA GLY A 51 -23.31 -3.86 4.07
C GLY A 51 -23.03 -5.35 4.36
N LEU A 52 -21.76 -5.79 4.35
CA LEU A 52 -21.38 -7.13 4.78
C LEU A 52 -21.59 -7.30 6.29
N MET A 53 -21.64 -8.56 6.73
CA MET A 53 -21.84 -8.96 8.12
C MET A 53 -20.72 -9.90 8.57
N ALA A 54 -20.60 -10.10 9.88
CA ALA A 54 -19.68 -11.11 10.43
C ALA A 54 -19.97 -12.50 9.85
N GLY A 55 -18.93 -13.18 9.38
CA GLY A 55 -18.98 -14.47 8.68
C GLY A 55 -19.02 -14.35 7.15
N ASP A 56 -19.29 -13.18 6.58
CA ASP A 56 -19.28 -13.00 5.12
C ASP A 56 -17.85 -13.07 4.58
N GLU A 57 -17.71 -13.72 3.43
CA GLU A 57 -16.48 -13.80 2.65
C GLU A 57 -16.72 -13.17 1.27
N LYS A 58 -15.72 -12.43 0.75
CA LYS A 58 -15.84 -11.75 -0.55
C LYS A 58 -14.50 -11.63 -1.25
N SER A 59 -14.49 -11.82 -2.56
CA SER A 59 -13.36 -11.43 -3.41
C SER A 59 -13.60 -10.03 -3.96
N VAL A 60 -12.62 -9.15 -3.79
CA VAL A 60 -12.69 -7.73 -4.15
C VAL A 60 -11.54 -7.39 -5.10
N THR A 61 -11.85 -6.75 -6.22
CA THR A 61 -10.83 -6.17 -7.11
C THR A 61 -10.86 -4.65 -6.98
N VAL A 62 -9.72 -4.08 -6.61
CA VAL A 62 -9.54 -2.63 -6.43
C VAL A 62 -8.59 -2.11 -7.51
N ALA A 63 -9.07 -1.17 -8.34
CA ALA A 63 -8.23 -0.50 -9.32
C ALA A 63 -7.20 0.41 -8.62
N ALA A 64 -6.08 0.68 -9.29
CA ALA A 64 -4.99 1.50 -8.73
C ALA A 64 -5.47 2.83 -8.14
N ARG A 65 -6.28 3.60 -8.90
CA ARG A 65 -6.90 4.86 -8.44
C ARG A 65 -7.67 4.77 -7.12
N ASP A 66 -8.29 3.63 -6.82
CA ASP A 66 -9.12 3.41 -5.62
C ASP A 66 -8.33 2.67 -4.51
N GLY A 67 -7.09 2.27 -4.82
CA GLY A 67 -6.15 1.62 -3.90
C GLY A 67 -5.09 2.61 -3.42
N TYR A 68 -3.85 2.37 -3.86
CA TYR A 68 -2.68 3.19 -3.50
C TYR A 68 -2.36 4.30 -4.49
N GLY A 69 -3.30 4.62 -5.40
CA GLY A 69 -3.14 5.63 -6.43
C GLY A 69 -2.57 5.06 -7.73
N GLU A 70 -2.67 5.87 -8.79
CA GLU A 70 -1.99 5.60 -10.05
C GLU A 70 -0.48 5.82 -9.91
N PHE A 71 0.31 5.16 -10.75
CA PHE A 71 1.73 5.46 -10.83
C PHE A 71 1.94 6.90 -11.31
N ASP A 72 2.65 7.71 -10.54
CA ASP A 72 2.97 9.09 -10.89
C ASP A 72 4.41 9.20 -11.41
N PRO A 73 4.62 9.46 -12.71
CA PRO A 73 5.95 9.72 -13.25
C PRO A 73 6.65 10.94 -12.63
N GLN A 74 5.88 11.90 -12.07
CA GLN A 74 6.44 13.08 -11.39
C GLN A 74 6.93 12.77 -9.96
N ALA A 75 6.60 11.59 -9.43
CA ALA A 75 7.14 11.09 -8.17
C ALA A 75 8.52 10.43 -8.37
N LEU A 76 8.98 10.24 -9.60
CA LEU A 76 10.39 9.94 -9.89
C LEU A 76 11.23 11.18 -9.68
N ARG A 77 12.33 11.06 -8.92
CA ARG A 77 13.21 12.17 -8.60
C ARG A 77 14.66 11.83 -8.90
N GLU A 78 15.30 12.73 -9.64
CA GLU A 78 16.73 12.69 -9.85
C GLU A 78 17.46 13.28 -8.64
N ILE A 79 18.45 12.54 -8.15
CA ILE A 79 19.33 12.95 -7.06
C ILE A 79 20.76 12.93 -7.58
N PRO A 80 21.52 14.05 -7.48
CA PRO A 80 22.94 14.05 -7.80
C PRO A 80 23.70 13.05 -6.94
N ARG A 81 24.57 12.25 -7.54
CA ARG A 81 25.40 11.26 -6.82
C ARG A 81 26.31 11.90 -5.79
N SER A 82 26.65 13.18 -5.97
CA SER A 82 27.44 13.96 -5.01
C SER A 82 26.77 14.13 -3.65
N LEU A 83 25.45 13.94 -3.56
CA LEU A 83 24.70 13.97 -2.29
C LEU A 83 24.71 12.61 -1.56
N LEU A 84 25.13 11.54 -2.23
CA LEU A 84 25.23 10.22 -1.63
C LEU A 84 26.50 10.10 -0.77
N PRO A 85 26.49 9.25 0.26
CA PRO A 85 27.70 8.88 0.99
C PRO A 85 28.78 8.37 0.02
N ARG A 86 30.05 8.74 0.25
CA ARG A 86 31.15 8.42 -0.68
C ARG A 86 31.43 6.93 -0.82
N ASP A 87 31.07 6.16 0.19
CA ASP A 87 31.20 4.71 0.30
C ASP A 87 29.97 3.96 -0.26
N LEU A 88 28.89 4.68 -0.59
CA LEU A 88 27.70 4.10 -1.19
C LEU A 88 27.87 3.92 -2.69
N GLN A 89 27.76 2.68 -3.17
CA GLN A 89 27.62 2.38 -4.60
C GLN A 89 26.13 2.18 -4.91
N PRO A 90 25.46 3.11 -5.61
CA PRO A 90 24.05 2.97 -5.92
C PRO A 90 23.83 1.89 -6.99
N GLU A 91 22.85 1.03 -6.74
CA GLU A 91 22.42 -0.03 -7.66
C GLU A 91 20.91 0.07 -7.90
N ILE A 92 20.46 -0.28 -9.10
CA ILE A 92 19.02 -0.36 -9.40
C ILE A 92 18.38 -1.39 -8.48
N GLY A 93 17.24 -1.03 -7.90
CA GLY A 93 16.51 -1.84 -6.94
C GLY A 93 16.92 -1.61 -5.48
N MET A 94 18.05 -0.91 -5.22
CA MET A 94 18.49 -0.57 -3.88
C MET A 94 17.51 0.40 -3.20
N THR A 95 17.20 0.17 -1.93
CA THR A 95 16.37 1.08 -1.13
C THR A 95 17.26 2.07 -0.37
N LEU A 96 16.98 3.37 -0.51
CA LEU A 96 17.60 4.45 0.23
C LEU A 96 16.60 5.07 1.21
N ALA A 97 17.09 5.59 2.33
CA ALA A 97 16.27 6.39 3.24
C ALA A 97 16.47 7.88 2.96
N VAL A 98 15.45 8.53 2.39
CA VAL A 98 15.46 9.97 2.10
C VAL A 98 14.72 10.71 3.21
N ARG A 99 15.21 11.88 3.62
CA ARG A 99 14.48 12.72 4.58
C ARG A 99 13.36 13.48 3.87
N GLY A 100 12.12 13.24 4.28
CA GLY A 100 10.96 13.98 3.82
C GLY A 100 10.91 15.41 4.39
N PRO A 101 9.97 16.25 3.94
CA PRO A 101 9.84 17.65 4.35
C PRO A 101 9.64 17.86 5.85
N GLN A 102 9.06 16.87 6.54
CA GLN A 102 8.80 16.87 7.98
C GLN A 102 9.93 16.21 8.79
N GLY A 103 11.03 15.82 8.14
CA GLY A 103 12.21 15.23 8.79
C GLY A 103 12.14 13.71 9.00
N GLN A 104 11.01 13.04 8.72
CA GLN A 104 10.95 11.58 8.72
C GLN A 104 11.81 10.97 7.62
N ALA A 105 12.43 9.83 7.91
CA ALA A 105 13.06 9.00 6.90
C ALA A 105 11.99 8.23 6.13
N MET A 106 12.02 8.32 4.80
CA MET A 106 11.14 7.62 3.88
C MET A 106 11.97 6.68 3.02
N PRO A 107 11.65 5.38 2.96
CA PRO A 107 12.31 4.46 2.05
C PRO A 107 11.92 4.77 0.61
N VAL A 108 12.90 4.81 -0.29
CA VAL A 108 12.72 5.04 -1.73
C VAL A 108 13.57 4.03 -2.49
N GLN A 109 13.12 3.57 -3.65
CA GLN A 109 13.87 2.61 -4.46
C GLN A 109 14.61 3.32 -5.60
N ILE A 110 15.86 2.96 -5.86
CA ILE A 110 16.58 3.43 -7.05
C ILE A 110 16.04 2.71 -8.28
N THR A 111 15.57 3.46 -9.27
CA THR A 111 15.02 2.92 -10.53
C THR A 111 15.97 3.10 -11.71
N ALA A 112 16.88 4.06 -11.64
CA ALA A 112 17.93 4.26 -12.65
C ALA A 112 19.22 4.76 -12.00
N VAL A 113 20.35 4.38 -12.59
CA VAL A 113 21.68 4.81 -12.18
C VAL A 113 22.41 5.34 -13.41
N ASP A 114 22.67 6.65 -13.41
CA ASP A 114 23.41 7.35 -14.45
C ASP A 114 24.81 7.75 -13.94
N PRO A 115 25.70 8.28 -14.81
CA PRO A 115 27.06 8.67 -14.41
C PRO A 115 27.11 9.71 -13.28
N ASP A 116 26.20 10.70 -13.32
CA ASP A 116 26.21 11.85 -12.40
C ASP A 116 24.99 11.87 -11.45
N THR A 117 23.92 11.16 -11.79
CA THR A 117 22.64 11.15 -11.07
C THR A 117 22.16 9.73 -10.79
N ILE A 118 21.25 9.60 -9.83
CA ILE A 118 20.39 8.43 -9.66
C ILE A 118 18.94 8.89 -9.76
N THR A 119 18.05 8.02 -10.23
CA THR A 119 16.61 8.23 -10.13
C THR A 119 16.05 7.38 -9.00
N VAL A 120 15.27 8.00 -8.12
CA VAL A 120 14.54 7.31 -7.05
C VAL A 120 13.04 7.41 -7.27
N ASP A 121 12.31 6.36 -6.88
CA ASP A 121 10.86 6.32 -6.92
C ASP A 121 10.25 6.66 -5.55
N LEU A 122 9.40 7.69 -5.52
CA LEU A 122 8.66 8.12 -4.35
C LEU A 122 7.20 7.63 -4.34
N ASN A 123 6.78 6.87 -5.35
CA ASN A 123 5.45 6.26 -5.37
C ASN A 123 5.30 5.24 -4.23
N HIS A 124 4.05 4.99 -3.82
CA HIS A 124 3.76 3.83 -2.98
C HIS A 124 4.19 2.54 -3.73
N PRO A 125 4.73 1.51 -3.06
CA PRO A 125 5.19 0.27 -3.74
C PRO A 125 4.10 -0.44 -4.58
N LEU A 126 2.83 -0.21 -4.24
CA LEU A 126 1.66 -0.75 -4.92
C LEU A 126 0.93 0.27 -5.82
N ALA A 127 1.50 1.45 -6.05
CA ALA A 127 0.93 2.45 -6.96
C ALA A 127 0.87 1.91 -8.40
N GLY A 128 -0.19 2.23 -9.12
CA GLY A 128 -0.44 1.74 -10.48
C GLY A 128 -0.82 0.26 -10.56
N LYS A 129 -0.92 -0.46 -9.43
CA LYS A 129 -1.29 -1.88 -9.39
C LYS A 129 -2.80 -2.05 -9.18
N THR A 130 -3.37 -3.04 -9.87
CA THR A 130 -4.70 -3.56 -9.54
C THR A 130 -4.53 -4.58 -8.42
N LEU A 131 -5.33 -4.43 -7.37
CA LEU A 131 -5.23 -5.22 -6.15
C LEU A 131 -6.38 -6.22 -6.09
N HIS A 132 -6.08 -7.46 -5.74
CA HIS A 132 -7.07 -8.50 -5.53
C HIS A 132 -7.07 -8.92 -4.07
N PHE A 133 -8.18 -8.69 -3.38
CA PHE A 133 -8.36 -9.08 -1.99
C PHE A 133 -9.32 -10.25 -1.90
N GLU A 134 -8.95 -11.26 -1.13
CA GLU A 134 -9.91 -12.19 -0.54
C GLU A 134 -10.10 -11.75 0.90
N VAL A 135 -11.34 -11.46 1.30
CA VAL A 135 -11.65 -10.98 2.65
C VAL A 135 -12.65 -11.87 3.35
N LYS A 136 -12.52 -11.94 4.67
CA LYS A 136 -13.47 -12.57 5.57
C LYS A 136 -13.75 -11.63 6.75
N ILE A 137 -15.02 -11.31 6.96
CA ILE A 137 -15.41 -10.46 8.09
C ILE A 137 -15.48 -11.31 9.35
N VAL A 138 -14.63 -11.00 10.32
CA VAL A 138 -14.56 -11.70 11.61
C VAL A 138 -15.60 -11.16 12.59
N SER A 139 -15.70 -9.84 12.73
CA SER A 139 -16.68 -9.17 13.59
C SER A 139 -17.07 -7.80 13.06
N VAL A 140 -18.26 -7.34 13.48
CA VAL A 140 -18.80 -6.00 13.23
C VAL A 140 -19.47 -5.53 14.51
N ASP A 141 -19.02 -4.39 15.03
CA ASP A 141 -19.51 -3.76 16.27
C ASP A 141 -19.91 -2.30 16.06
#